data_AF-A0A850PQP1-F1
#
_entry.id   AF-A0A850PQP1-F1
#
_cell.length_a   1.000
_cell.length_b   1.000
_cell.length_c   1.000
_cell.angle_alpha   90.00
_cell.angle_beta   90.00
_cell.angle_gamma   90.00
#
_symmetry.space_group_name_H-M   'P 1'
#
loop_
_entity.id
_entity.type
_entity.pdbx_description
1 polymer ?
#
loop_
_entity_poly.entity_id
_entity_poly.type
_entity_poly.pdbx_seq_one_letter_code
_entity_poly.pdbx_strand_id
1 'polypeptide(L)'
;MATSPTLRAEPRRPSERRDPRQLVTRLRHPLQPPVQNLNAAEIKQPDRQSPPAYPRSVPIRTAVNRTLAYLVRADGWDYSVEAARAGTARSYVYDGVPVSRHNSIQAAESEARDAGRGLWGPPCFGNTASTATTQPQSASPAAPPTADTAPPLGLYEPLMPSSSAYYENCAAARRAGAAPLLAGQLGYRSGLDGDGDGVACE
;
A
#
# COMPACT_ATOMS: atom_id res chain seq x y z
N MET A 1 -46.70 76.71 27.89
CA MET A 1 -47.98 76.07 27.51
C MET A 1 -47.97 75.85 26.01
N ALA A 2 -48.40 74.67 25.58
CA ALA A 2 -48.10 74.02 24.31
C ALA A 2 -48.69 74.71 23.07
N THR A 3 -48.01 74.53 21.93
CA THR A 3 -48.65 74.16 20.64
C THR A 3 -47.58 73.81 19.61
N SER A 4 -47.40 72.51 19.35
CA SER A 4 -46.75 72.01 18.13
C SER A 4 -47.72 72.10 16.95
N PRO A 5 -47.20 72.23 15.71
CA PRO A 5 -47.89 71.60 14.59
C PRO A 5 -46.96 70.83 13.65
N THR A 6 -47.31 69.55 13.53
CA THR A 6 -47.57 68.85 12.26
C THR A 6 -46.42 68.64 11.29
N LEU A 7 -45.72 67.51 11.46
CA LEU A 7 -44.95 66.87 10.40
C LEU A 7 -45.87 66.50 9.22
N ARG A 8 -45.38 66.83 8.03
CA ARG A 8 -46.00 66.64 6.72
C ARG A 8 -46.14 65.15 6.40
N ALA A 9 -47.33 64.73 5.98
CA ALA A 9 -47.61 63.39 5.51
C ALA A 9 -46.94 63.12 4.15
N GLU A 10 -46.09 62.11 4.09
CA GLU A 10 -45.48 61.59 2.86
C GLU A 10 -46.42 60.53 2.26
N PRO A 11 -46.73 60.58 0.95
CA PRO A 11 -47.60 59.59 0.32
C PRO A 11 -46.90 58.22 0.23
N ARG A 12 -47.59 57.19 0.74
CA ARG A 12 -47.19 55.78 0.63
C ARG A 12 -47.03 55.40 -0.84
N ARG A 13 -45.83 54.96 -1.25
CA ARG A 13 -45.60 54.36 -2.57
C ARG A 13 -46.43 53.08 -2.72
N PRO A 14 -47.07 52.87 -3.88
CA PRO A 14 -47.87 51.69 -4.12
C PRO A 14 -46.98 50.47 -4.40
N SER A 15 -47.30 49.38 -3.71
CA SER A 15 -47.11 47.97 -4.08
C SER A 15 -46.16 47.68 -5.26
N GLU A 16 -44.87 47.51 -5.00
CA GLU A 16 -44.02 46.75 -5.90
C GLU A 16 -44.27 45.26 -5.60
N ARG A 17 -45.24 44.72 -6.34
CA ARG A 17 -45.53 43.29 -6.39
C ARG A 17 -44.22 42.54 -6.62
N ARG A 18 -43.82 41.70 -5.66
CA ARG A 18 -42.84 40.64 -5.88
C ARG A 18 -43.27 39.84 -7.10
N ASP A 19 -42.52 39.98 -8.18
CA ASP A 19 -42.66 39.16 -9.37
C ASP A 19 -42.14 37.74 -9.03
N PRO A 20 -42.99 36.69 -9.05
CA PRO A 20 -42.56 35.33 -8.78
C PRO A 20 -41.61 34.77 -9.87
N ARG A 21 -41.35 35.50 -10.96
CA ARG A 21 -40.41 35.08 -12.01
C ARG A 21 -38.95 35.46 -11.76
N GLN A 22 -38.64 36.33 -10.78
CA GLN A 22 -37.25 36.71 -10.49
C GLN A 22 -36.54 35.76 -9.49
N LEU A 23 -37.21 34.72 -8.98
CA LEU A 23 -36.60 33.77 -8.03
C LEU A 23 -36.00 32.52 -8.68
N VAL A 24 -35.94 32.42 -10.01
CA VAL A 24 -35.47 31.21 -10.72
C VAL A 24 -34.13 31.40 -11.45
N THR A 25 -33.44 32.52 -11.22
CA THR A 25 -32.14 32.80 -11.86
C THR A 25 -30.98 32.76 -10.86
N ARG A 26 -30.96 31.74 -9.99
CA ARG A 26 -29.78 31.31 -9.24
C ARG A 26 -29.67 29.79 -9.28
N LEU A 27 -29.27 29.23 -10.43
CA LEU A 27 -28.59 27.94 -10.55
C LEU A 27 -28.28 27.69 -12.05
N ARG A 28 -27.23 28.37 -12.54
CA ARG A 28 -26.49 27.91 -13.71
C ARG A 28 -25.01 27.86 -13.34
N HIS A 29 -24.68 26.91 -12.46
CA HIS A 29 -23.40 26.23 -12.61
C HIS A 29 -23.55 25.32 -13.84
N PRO A 30 -22.65 25.38 -14.84
CA PRO A 30 -22.56 24.29 -15.78
C PRO A 30 -22.20 23.04 -14.97
N LEU A 31 -23.15 22.10 -14.90
CA LEU A 31 -22.88 20.72 -14.53
C LEU A 31 -21.71 20.26 -15.39
N GLN A 32 -20.54 20.08 -14.78
CA GLN A 32 -19.51 19.25 -15.35
C GLN A 32 -20.15 17.88 -15.59
N PRO A 33 -20.20 17.38 -16.84
CA PRO A 33 -20.70 16.05 -17.08
C PRO A 33 -19.83 15.04 -16.32
N PRO A 34 -20.42 13.98 -15.74
CA PRO A 34 -19.64 12.92 -15.12
C PRO A 34 -18.70 12.35 -16.17
N VAL A 35 -17.45 12.14 -15.75
CA VAL A 35 -16.42 11.38 -16.45
C VAL A 35 -17.06 10.25 -17.24
N GLN A 36 -17.06 10.38 -18.57
CA GLN A 36 -17.42 9.27 -19.43
C GLN A 36 -16.31 8.24 -19.28
N ASN A 37 -16.56 7.25 -18.40
CA ASN A 37 -16.02 5.92 -18.56
C ASN A 37 -16.51 5.39 -19.91
N LEU A 38 -15.87 5.83 -21.00
CA LEU A 38 -15.90 5.09 -22.25
C LEU A 38 -14.98 3.91 -22.04
N ASN A 39 -15.57 2.82 -21.56
CA ASN A 39 -15.14 1.49 -21.87
C ASN A 39 -15.17 1.32 -23.39
N ALA A 40 -14.14 1.79 -24.09
CA ALA A 40 -13.82 1.33 -25.43
C ALA A 40 -13.02 0.03 -25.29
N ALA A 41 -13.69 -1.03 -24.89
CA ALA A 41 -13.22 -2.38 -25.16
C ALA A 41 -13.52 -2.69 -26.62
N GLU A 42 -12.70 -2.19 -27.55
CA GLU A 42 -12.68 -2.77 -28.89
C GLU A 42 -11.88 -4.07 -28.81
N ILE A 43 -12.59 -5.17 -28.53
CA ILE A 43 -12.04 -6.52 -28.62
C ILE A 43 -11.92 -6.84 -30.10
N LYS A 44 -10.84 -6.36 -30.73
CA LYS A 44 -10.37 -6.97 -31.97
C LYS A 44 -9.42 -8.07 -31.56
N GLN A 45 -9.86 -9.32 -31.71
CA GLN A 45 -8.97 -10.49 -31.73
C GLN A 45 -8.48 -10.70 -33.17
N PRO A 46 -7.31 -10.18 -33.58
CA PRO A 46 -6.57 -10.75 -34.68
C PRO A 46 -5.67 -11.87 -34.13
N ASP A 47 -5.87 -13.06 -34.66
CA ASP A 47 -4.94 -14.18 -34.77
C ASP A 47 -3.80 -14.30 -33.74
N ARG A 48 -3.95 -15.30 -32.84
CA ARG A 48 -2.92 -16.28 -32.44
C ARG A 48 -1.46 -15.90 -32.73
N GLN A 49 -0.98 -14.78 -32.19
CA GLN A 49 0.45 -14.47 -32.19
C GLN A 49 1.09 -15.20 -31.01
N SER A 50 2.15 -15.95 -31.31
CA SER A 50 3.06 -16.56 -30.34
C SER A 50 3.33 -15.62 -29.17
N PRO A 51 3.37 -16.11 -27.91
CA PRO A 51 3.59 -15.24 -26.77
C PRO A 51 4.89 -14.46 -26.99
N PRO A 52 4.91 -13.12 -26.84
CA PRO A 52 6.15 -12.39 -26.87
C PRO A 52 7.04 -12.98 -25.77
N ALA A 53 8.25 -13.39 -26.12
CA ALA A 53 9.24 -13.79 -25.14
C ALA A 53 9.35 -12.65 -24.13
N TYR A 54 8.86 -12.89 -22.90
CA TYR A 54 8.95 -11.90 -21.83
C TYR A 54 10.42 -11.49 -21.71
N PRO A 55 10.78 -10.21 -21.88
CA PRO A 55 12.13 -9.78 -21.57
C PRO A 55 12.30 -10.07 -20.08
N ARG A 56 13.20 -11.02 -19.77
CA ARG A 56 13.65 -11.29 -18.40
C ARG A 56 14.01 -9.92 -17.83
N SER A 57 13.26 -9.49 -16.82
CA SER A 57 13.47 -8.22 -16.12
C SER A 57 14.96 -8.13 -15.74
N VAL A 58 15.69 -7.24 -16.42
CA VAL A 58 17.09 -6.99 -16.09
C VAL A 58 17.08 -6.33 -14.71
N PRO A 59 17.71 -6.94 -13.70
CA PRO A 59 17.69 -6.39 -12.35
C PRO A 59 18.50 -5.10 -12.33
N ILE A 60 17.82 -3.95 -12.17
CA ILE A 60 18.50 -2.72 -11.76
C ILE A 60 18.89 -2.93 -10.29
N ARG A 61 20.16 -3.25 -10.04
CA ARG A 61 20.70 -3.37 -8.67
C ARG A 61 20.72 -1.97 -8.07
N THR A 62 19.89 -1.71 -7.08
CA THR A 62 20.01 -0.51 -6.26
C THR A 62 21.16 -0.68 -5.25
N ALA A 63 21.64 0.41 -4.64
CA ALA A 63 22.83 0.47 -3.78
C ALA A 63 22.83 -0.50 -2.57
N VAL A 64 21.69 -1.14 -2.30
CA VAL A 64 21.50 -2.32 -1.45
C VAL A 64 21.01 -3.42 -2.38
N ASN A 65 21.71 -4.57 -2.47
CA ASN A 65 21.46 -5.74 -3.35
C ASN A 65 19.98 -6.22 -3.45
N ARG A 66 19.08 -5.39 -3.96
CA ARG A 66 17.65 -5.63 -4.08
C ARG A 66 17.28 -5.47 -5.54
N THR A 67 16.71 -6.53 -6.07
CA THR A 67 16.15 -6.54 -7.42
C THR A 67 14.75 -5.95 -7.38
N LEU A 68 14.48 -4.99 -8.26
CA LEU A 68 13.13 -4.49 -8.53
C LEU A 68 12.62 -5.13 -9.82
N ALA A 69 11.45 -5.78 -9.75
CA ALA A 69 10.81 -6.42 -10.89
C ALA A 69 9.29 -6.42 -10.74
N TYR A 70 8.57 -6.47 -11.86
CA TYR A 70 7.12 -6.71 -11.87
C TYR A 70 6.85 -8.22 -11.84
N LEU A 71 5.89 -8.62 -11.02
CA LEU A 71 5.44 -10.00 -10.93
C LEU A 71 4.15 -10.13 -11.76
N VAL A 72 4.29 -10.72 -12.94
CA VAL A 72 3.20 -10.92 -13.89
C VAL A 72 3.00 -12.42 -14.11
N ARG A 73 1.75 -12.88 -14.00
CA ARG A 73 1.37 -14.28 -14.30
C ARG A 73 0.97 -14.41 -15.77
N ALA A 74 0.95 -15.65 -16.26
CA ALA A 74 0.65 -15.95 -17.67
C ALA A 74 -0.77 -15.56 -18.11
N ASP A 75 -1.70 -15.41 -17.17
CA ASP A 75 -3.07 -14.94 -17.41
C ASP A 75 -3.18 -13.40 -17.51
N GLY A 76 -2.05 -12.68 -17.43
CA GLY A 76 -2.00 -11.23 -17.48
C GLY A 76 -2.21 -10.55 -16.13
N TRP A 77 -2.34 -11.32 -15.04
CA TRP A 77 -2.41 -10.77 -13.69
C TRP A 77 -1.09 -10.13 -13.28
N ASP A 78 -1.13 -8.89 -12.78
CA ASP A 78 0.05 -8.11 -12.37
C ASP A 78 -0.06 -7.72 -10.89
N TYR A 79 0.87 -8.20 -10.07
CA TYR A 79 0.86 -7.96 -8.62
C TYR A 79 0.78 -6.47 -8.26
N SER A 80 1.51 -5.61 -8.97
CA SER A 80 1.56 -4.18 -8.66
C SER A 80 0.22 -3.49 -8.94
N VAL A 81 -0.48 -3.91 -10.00
CA VAL A 81 -1.80 -3.39 -10.36
C VAL A 81 -2.84 -3.89 -9.35
N GLU A 82 -2.80 -5.17 -9.01
CA GLU A 82 -3.82 -5.80 -8.17
C GLU A 82 -3.69 -5.40 -6.70
N ALA A 83 -2.46 -5.21 -6.21
CA ALA A 83 -2.24 -4.61 -4.90
C ALA A 83 -2.78 -3.17 -4.83
N ALA A 84 -2.60 -2.38 -5.90
CA ALA A 84 -3.16 -1.03 -5.95
C ALA A 84 -4.69 -1.06 -6.02
N ARG A 85 -5.28 -1.97 -6.80
CA ARG A 85 -6.73 -2.16 -6.91
C ARG A 85 -7.35 -2.59 -5.57
N ALA A 86 -6.67 -3.44 -4.81
CA ALA A 86 -7.07 -3.82 -3.46
C ALA A 86 -6.96 -2.68 -2.44
N GLY A 87 -6.35 -1.55 -2.82
CA GLY A 87 -6.13 -0.40 -1.95
C GLY A 87 -4.97 -0.60 -0.97
N THR A 88 -4.06 -1.53 -1.22
CA THR A 88 -2.91 -1.80 -0.34
C THR A 88 -1.60 -1.21 -0.87
N ALA A 89 -1.61 -0.67 -2.09
CA ALA A 89 -0.46 -0.02 -2.71
C ALA A 89 -0.89 1.27 -3.42
N ARG A 90 0.10 2.10 -3.70
CA ARG A 90 -0.04 3.33 -4.49
C ARG A 90 0.99 3.35 -5.61
N SER A 91 0.71 4.08 -6.68
CA SER A 91 1.72 4.37 -7.68
C SER A 91 2.84 5.22 -7.07
N TYR A 92 4.08 4.84 -7.40
CA TYR A 92 5.28 5.53 -6.96
C TYR A 92 5.90 6.34 -8.10
N VAL A 93 6.29 7.58 -7.79
CA VAL A 93 7.04 8.47 -8.69
C VAL A 93 8.29 8.86 -7.91
N TYR A 94 9.46 8.49 -8.43
CA TYR A 94 10.74 8.78 -7.80
C TYR A 94 11.43 9.90 -8.57
N ASP A 95 11.77 10.99 -7.89
CA ASP A 95 12.48 12.12 -8.51
C ASP A 95 11.78 12.65 -9.79
N GLY A 96 10.45 12.70 -9.76
CA GLY A 96 9.63 13.10 -10.91
C GLY A 96 9.52 12.04 -12.02
N VAL A 97 10.22 10.91 -11.91
CA VAL A 97 10.16 9.81 -12.87
C VAL A 97 9.14 8.76 -12.42
N PRO A 98 8.04 8.56 -13.17
CA PRO A 98 7.08 7.52 -12.86
C PRO A 98 7.66 6.13 -13.17
N VAL A 99 7.19 5.12 -12.45
CA VAL A 99 7.50 3.72 -12.78
C VAL A 99 6.92 3.35 -14.16
N SER A 100 7.52 2.37 -14.85
CA SER A 100 7.09 2.02 -16.22
C SER A 100 5.61 1.60 -16.33
N ARG A 101 5.01 1.06 -15.27
CA ARG A 101 3.58 0.68 -15.18
C ARG A 101 2.69 1.71 -14.48
N HIS A 102 3.14 2.96 -14.42
CA HIS A 102 2.46 4.04 -13.70
C HIS A 102 0.98 4.17 -14.07
N ASN A 103 0.65 4.24 -15.35
CA ASN A 103 -0.73 4.45 -15.79
C ASN A 103 -1.67 3.34 -15.32
N SER A 104 -1.27 2.06 -15.43
CA SER A 104 -2.09 0.93 -14.98
C SER A 104 -2.23 0.88 -13.45
N ILE A 105 -1.15 1.18 -12.72
CA ILE A 105 -1.19 1.18 -11.25
C ILE A 105 -2.04 2.36 -10.75
N GLN A 106 -1.95 3.53 -11.40
CA GLN A 106 -2.72 4.70 -11.03
C GLN A 106 -4.21 4.54 -11.31
N ALA A 107 -4.59 3.89 -12.42
CA ALA A 107 -5.98 3.56 -12.70
C ALA A 107 -6.57 2.61 -11.64
N ALA A 108 -5.80 1.59 -11.23
CA ALA A 108 -6.19 0.68 -10.16
C ALA A 108 -6.27 1.38 -8.79
N GLU A 109 -5.36 2.31 -8.51
CA GLU A 109 -5.39 3.14 -7.31
C GLU A 109 -6.63 4.04 -7.27
N SER A 110 -7.03 4.66 -8.40
CA SER A 110 -8.28 5.44 -8.45
C SER A 110 -9.50 4.58 -8.17
N GLU A 111 -9.56 3.38 -8.74
CA GLU A 111 -10.66 2.44 -8.46
C GLU A 111 -10.75 2.10 -6.96
N ALA A 112 -9.60 1.91 -6.31
CA ALA A 112 -9.55 1.63 -4.88
C ALA A 112 -9.96 2.84 -4.02
N ARG A 113 -9.63 4.07 -4.46
CA ARG A 113 -10.05 5.31 -3.80
C ARG A 113 -11.55 5.50 -3.90
N ASP A 114 -12.11 5.36 -5.10
CA ASP A 114 -13.55 5.52 -5.36
C ASP A 114 -14.37 4.50 -4.57
N ALA A 115 -13.84 3.27 -4.43
CA ALA A 115 -14.47 2.21 -3.66
C ALA A 115 -14.14 2.25 -2.14
N GLY A 116 -13.31 3.18 -1.67
CA GLY A 116 -12.89 3.25 -0.27
C GLY A 116 -12.22 1.97 0.24
N ARG A 117 -11.44 1.29 -0.61
CA ARG A 117 -10.80 0.00 -0.29
C ARG A 117 -9.45 0.20 0.40
N GLY A 118 -9.15 -0.67 1.37
CA GLY A 118 -7.85 -0.72 2.04
C GLY A 118 -7.46 0.64 2.65
N LEU A 119 -6.29 1.15 2.25
CA LEU A 119 -5.71 2.43 2.71
C LEU A 119 -6.65 3.62 2.47
N TRP A 120 -7.59 3.52 1.52
CA TRP A 120 -8.51 4.60 1.15
C TRP A 120 -9.82 4.58 1.93
N GLY A 121 -10.09 3.50 2.66
CA GLY A 121 -11.25 3.40 3.55
C GLY A 121 -10.94 3.87 4.99
N PRO A 122 -11.94 3.87 5.88
CA PRO A 122 -11.71 4.08 7.30
C PRO A 122 -10.72 3.05 7.87
N PRO A 123 -9.87 3.42 8.86
CA PRO A 123 -9.72 4.74 9.46
C PRO A 123 -8.73 5.65 8.71
N CYS A 124 -8.07 5.13 7.68
CA CYS A 124 -6.94 5.80 7.04
C CYS A 124 -7.40 6.91 6.10
N PHE A 125 -8.45 6.69 5.30
CA PHE A 125 -8.94 7.64 4.29
C PHE A 125 -7.83 8.22 3.39
N GLY A 126 -6.82 7.39 3.07
CA GLY A 126 -5.64 7.79 2.29
C GLY A 126 -4.53 8.47 3.08
N ASN A 127 -4.70 8.69 4.39
CA ASN A 127 -3.67 9.23 5.27
C ASN A 127 -2.67 8.11 5.62
N THR A 128 -1.69 7.91 4.74
CA THR A 128 -0.65 6.87 4.89
C THR A 128 0.70 7.43 5.33
N ALA A 129 0.75 8.71 5.72
CA ALA A 129 1.96 9.28 6.27
C ALA A 129 2.28 8.56 7.59
N SER A 130 3.44 7.93 7.68
CA SER A 130 3.97 7.49 8.97
C SER A 130 4.30 8.75 9.78
N THR A 131 3.36 9.20 10.60
CA THR A 131 3.68 10.10 11.68
C THR A 131 4.45 9.30 12.72
N ALA A 132 5.52 9.88 13.29
CA ALA A 132 6.11 9.39 14.51
C ALA A 132 5.13 9.66 15.66
N THR A 133 4.01 8.95 15.66
CA THR A 133 3.09 8.93 16.79
C THR A 133 3.77 8.07 17.84
N THR A 134 4.03 8.64 19.02
CA THR A 134 4.16 7.86 20.26
C THR A 134 2.80 7.22 20.52
N GLN A 135 2.45 6.24 19.71
CA GLN A 135 1.28 5.43 19.95
C GLN A 135 1.71 4.52 21.10
N PRO A 136 0.99 4.47 22.23
CA PRO A 136 1.19 3.38 23.16
C PRO A 136 1.02 2.13 22.31
N GLN A 137 2.10 1.36 22.16
CA GLN A 137 2.05 0.06 21.52
C GLN A 137 0.89 -0.64 22.22
N SER A 138 -0.22 -0.83 21.51
CA SER A 138 -1.25 -1.72 21.98
C SER A 138 -0.52 -3.03 22.13
N ALA A 139 -0.22 -3.39 23.38
CA ALA A 139 0.34 -4.67 23.69
C ALA A 139 -0.56 -5.66 22.96
N SER A 140 0.05 -6.51 22.12
CA SER A 140 -0.61 -7.73 21.68
C SER A 140 -1.30 -8.28 22.92
N PRO A 141 -2.62 -8.56 22.90
CA PRO A 141 -3.31 -9.06 24.09
C PRO A 141 -2.46 -10.19 24.65
N ALA A 142 -2.03 -10.04 25.90
CA ALA A 142 -1.45 -11.16 26.62
C ALA A 142 -2.44 -12.31 26.44
N ALA A 143 -1.95 -13.44 25.93
CA ALA A 143 -2.74 -14.64 25.80
C ALA A 143 -3.50 -14.85 27.12
N PRO A 144 -4.81 -15.19 27.09
CA PRO A 144 -5.54 -15.45 28.32
C PRO A 144 -4.77 -16.49 29.14
N PRO A 145 -4.75 -16.39 30.48
CA PRO A 145 -4.20 -17.47 31.29
C PRO A 145 -4.96 -18.73 30.91
N THR A 146 -4.24 -19.67 30.30
CA THR A 146 -4.78 -20.94 29.82
C THR A 146 -5.53 -21.59 30.96
N ALA A 147 -6.84 -21.74 30.77
CA ALA A 147 -7.64 -22.66 31.55
C ALA A 147 -6.97 -24.03 31.46
N ASP A 148 -6.53 -24.47 32.62
CA ASP A 148 -6.14 -25.81 32.95
C ASP A 148 -7.19 -26.82 32.44
N THR A 149 -6.73 -28.00 32.03
CA THR A 149 -7.49 -29.16 31.52
C THR A 149 -7.68 -29.30 29.99
N ALA A 150 -6.62 -29.74 29.31
CA ALA A 150 -6.75 -30.70 28.20
C ALA A 150 -5.67 -31.80 28.35
N PRO A 151 -6.04 -33.10 28.38
CA PRO A 151 -5.08 -34.20 28.49
C PRO A 151 -4.19 -34.33 27.23
N PRO A 152 -2.94 -34.83 27.36
CA PRO A 152 -1.92 -34.66 26.33
C PRO A 152 -2.11 -35.62 25.16
N LEU A 153 -2.30 -35.07 23.97
CA LEU A 153 -2.16 -35.81 22.71
C LEU A 153 -0.90 -35.31 22.00
N GLY A 154 0.16 -36.13 22.07
CA GLY A 154 1.24 -36.16 21.07
C GLY A 154 2.23 -35.01 21.13
N LEU A 155 3.32 -35.22 21.87
CA LEU A 155 4.54 -34.42 21.80
C LEU A 155 5.16 -34.51 20.40
N TYR A 156 4.85 -33.53 19.54
CA TYR A 156 5.84 -32.99 18.63
C TYR A 156 6.20 -31.63 19.20
N GLU A 157 7.11 -31.63 20.16
CA GLU A 157 7.88 -30.43 20.44
C GLU A 157 8.84 -30.29 19.26
N PRO A 158 8.76 -29.25 18.40
CA PRO A 158 9.95 -28.84 17.71
C PRO A 158 10.85 -28.31 18.83
N LEU A 159 11.72 -29.20 19.32
CA LEU A 159 12.89 -28.84 20.07
C LEU A 159 13.68 -27.93 19.14
N MET A 160 13.38 -26.63 19.14
CA MET A 160 14.26 -25.64 18.55
C MET A 160 15.49 -25.69 19.45
N PRO A 161 16.65 -26.21 19.02
CA PRO A 161 17.83 -25.99 19.80
C PRO A 161 18.13 -24.49 19.68
N SER A 162 17.69 -23.72 20.68
CA SER A 162 18.31 -22.46 21.04
C SER A 162 19.68 -22.76 21.64
N SER A 163 20.52 -23.43 20.87
CA SER A 163 21.95 -23.55 21.11
C SER A 163 22.60 -22.75 20.00
N SER A 164 23.21 -21.62 20.35
CA SER A 164 24.26 -21.01 19.55
C SER A 164 25.22 -22.13 19.10
N ALA A 165 25.15 -22.53 17.83
CA ALA A 165 26.12 -23.48 17.30
C ALA A 165 27.50 -22.82 17.44
N TYR A 166 28.44 -23.49 18.09
CA TYR A 166 29.82 -23.04 18.21
C TYR A 166 30.72 -24.19 17.79
N TYR A 167 31.56 -23.95 16.77
CA TYR A 167 32.45 -24.96 16.22
C TYR A 167 33.88 -24.58 16.52
N GLU A 168 34.63 -25.31 17.33
CA GLU A 168 36.03 -24.95 17.65
C GLU A 168 36.91 -24.73 16.40
N ASN A 169 36.66 -25.45 15.32
CA ASN A 169 37.35 -25.30 14.03
C ASN A 169 36.48 -25.81 12.85
N CYS A 170 36.96 -25.61 11.62
CA CYS A 170 36.26 -26.05 10.41
C CYS A 170 36.08 -27.57 10.28
N ALA A 171 36.96 -28.38 10.87
CA ALA A 171 36.79 -29.82 10.89
C ALA A 171 35.58 -30.23 11.76
N ALA A 172 35.36 -29.53 12.88
CA ALA A 172 34.17 -29.72 13.70
C ALA A 172 32.89 -29.32 12.96
N ALA A 173 32.90 -28.20 12.23
CA ALA A 173 31.75 -27.74 11.44
C ALA A 173 31.40 -28.72 10.30
N ARG A 174 32.39 -29.22 9.54
CA ARG A 174 32.18 -30.21 8.48
C ARG A 174 31.67 -31.55 9.00
N ARG A 175 32.23 -32.04 10.12
CA ARG A 175 31.77 -33.28 10.75
C ARG A 175 30.34 -33.18 11.27
N ALA A 176 29.91 -31.98 11.66
CA ALA A 176 28.52 -31.69 12.03
C ALA A 176 27.60 -31.44 10.82
N GLY A 177 28.12 -31.47 9.58
CA GLY A 177 27.36 -31.20 8.37
C GLY A 177 26.91 -29.75 8.19
N ALA A 178 27.56 -28.81 8.90
CA ALA A 178 27.16 -27.41 8.94
C ALA A 178 27.96 -26.48 8.01
N ALA A 179 29.05 -26.98 7.42
CA ALA A 179 29.89 -26.21 6.49
C ALA A 179 29.42 -26.39 5.03
N PRO A 180 29.55 -25.37 4.17
CA PRO A 180 30.11 -24.02 4.43
C PRO A 180 29.18 -23.15 5.28
N LEU A 181 29.77 -22.35 6.17
CA LEU A 181 29.06 -21.45 7.08
C LEU A 181 29.05 -20.04 6.51
N LEU A 182 27.87 -19.48 6.29
CA LEU A 182 27.74 -18.12 5.75
C LEU A 182 27.66 -17.07 6.86
N ALA A 183 28.16 -15.87 6.58
CA ALA A 183 28.04 -14.73 7.47
C ALA A 183 26.57 -14.52 7.90
N GLY A 184 26.35 -14.50 9.22
CA GLY A 184 25.02 -14.39 9.82
C GLY A 184 24.32 -15.73 10.12
N GLN A 185 24.88 -16.88 9.72
CA GLN A 185 24.41 -18.19 10.17
C GLN A 185 24.87 -18.49 11.60
N LEU A 186 24.08 -19.30 12.32
CA LEU A 186 24.48 -19.86 13.61
C LEU A 186 25.73 -20.72 13.43
N GLY A 187 26.79 -20.44 14.18
CA GLY A 187 28.09 -21.11 14.03
C GLY A 187 29.12 -20.34 13.22
N TYR A 188 28.72 -19.33 12.46
CA TYR A 188 29.65 -18.45 11.77
C TYR A 188 30.45 -17.60 12.77
N ARG A 189 31.76 -17.52 12.55
CA ARG A 189 32.62 -16.48 13.16
C ARG A 189 33.74 -16.14 12.21
N SER A 190 34.24 -14.91 12.30
CA SER A 190 35.40 -14.44 11.53
C SER A 190 36.64 -15.31 11.74
N GLY A 191 36.84 -15.91 12.91
CA GLY A 191 37.97 -16.82 13.15
C GLY A 191 37.91 -18.16 12.40
N LEU A 192 36.80 -18.48 11.70
CA LEU A 192 36.68 -19.62 10.79
C LEU A 192 36.74 -19.23 9.31
N ASP A 193 36.66 -17.92 9.05
CA ASP A 193 36.68 -17.31 7.73
C ASP A 193 38.09 -16.76 7.52
N GLY A 194 38.94 -17.57 6.90
CA GLY A 194 40.37 -17.31 6.81
C GLY A 194 40.72 -16.14 5.89
N ASP A 195 39.90 -15.90 4.86
CA ASP A 195 40.09 -14.85 3.87
C ASP A 195 39.11 -13.67 4.05
N GLY A 196 38.08 -13.83 4.87
CA GLY A 196 37.19 -12.75 5.30
C GLY A 196 36.08 -12.44 4.29
N ASP A 197 35.77 -13.38 3.39
CA ASP A 197 34.83 -13.17 2.29
C ASP A 197 33.35 -13.38 2.69
N GLY A 198 33.11 -13.86 3.91
CA GLY A 198 31.79 -14.17 4.44
C GLY A 198 31.38 -15.65 4.30
N VAL A 199 32.27 -16.53 3.84
CA VAL A 199 32.08 -17.97 3.70
C VAL A 199 33.13 -18.72 4.52
N ALA A 200 32.79 -19.03 5.77
CA ALA A 200 33.66 -19.81 6.64
C ALA A 200 33.67 -21.30 6.25
N CYS A 201 34.85 -21.92 6.37
CA CYS A 201 35.05 -23.36 6.22
C CYS A 201 34.73 -23.94 4.83
N GLU A 202 35.06 -23.20 3.79
CA GLU A 202 35.24 -23.72 2.43
C GLU A 202 36.16 -24.96 2.32
#